data_AF-A0A3A0V600-F1
#
_entry.id   AF-A0A3A0V600-F1
#
_cell.length_a   1.000
_cell.length_b   1.000
_cell.length_c   1.000
_cell.angle_alpha   90.00
_cell.angle_beta   90.00
_cell.angle_gamma   90.00
#
_symmetry.space_group_name_H-M   'P 1'
#
loop_
_entity.id
_entity.type
_entity.pdbx_description
1 polymer ?
#
loop_
_entity_poly.entity_id
_entity_poly.type
_entity_poly.pdbx_seq_one_letter_code
_entity_poly.pdbx_strand_id
1 'polypeptide(L)' 'IKVLNIYGDLEDGTHSDGRVSNSSSKSLKYLLSSSPESYQESKYHGKQAQHSQLHENRDVANEIIKYLWGTS' A
#
# COMPACT_ATOMS: atom_id res chain seq x y z
N ILE A 1 3.46 10.97 -13.90
CA ILE A 1 3.38 10.83 -12.42
C ILE A 1 3.81 9.42 -12.03
N LYS A 2 4.42 9.25 -10.86
CA LYS A 2 4.77 7.92 -10.32
C LYS A 2 3.85 7.64 -9.13
N VAL A 3 3.37 6.40 -9.00
CA VAL A 3 2.45 6.00 -7.93
C VAL A 3 3.01 4.80 -7.16
N LEU A 4 2.96 4.89 -5.83
CA LEU A 4 3.14 3.79 -4.89
C LEU A 4 1.83 3.59 -4.13
N ASN A 5 1.23 2.40 -4.25
CA ASN A 5 0.01 2.02 -3.57
C ASN A 5 0.32 1.00 -2.47
N ILE A 6 0.32 1.47 -1.22
CA ILE A 6 0.54 0.65 -0.02
C ILE A 6 -0.80 0.26 0.57
N TYR A 7 -0.98 -1.03 0.89
CA TYR A 7 -2.17 -1.54 1.56
C TYR A 7 -1.82 -2.77 2.40
N GLY A 8 -2.70 -3.09 3.36
CA GLY A 8 -2.48 -4.18 4.30
C GLY A 8 -3.44 -5.35 4.15
N ASP A 9 -2.99 -6.54 4.53
CA ASP A 9 -3.78 -7.76 4.61
C ASP A 9 -3.57 -8.41 5.97
N LEU A 10 -4.63 -8.52 6.77
CA LEU A 10 -4.58 -9.14 8.09
C LEU A 10 -4.35 -10.65 8.05
N GLU A 11 -4.49 -11.27 6.88
CA GLU A 11 -4.37 -12.73 6.66
C GLU A 11 -5.36 -13.56 7.50
N ASP A 12 -6.48 -12.95 7.88
CA ASP A 12 -7.59 -13.57 8.61
C ASP A 12 -8.71 -14.07 7.69
N GLY A 13 -8.44 -14.14 6.39
CA GLY A 13 -9.39 -14.54 5.34
C GLY A 13 -10.23 -13.39 4.78
N THR A 14 -10.18 -12.20 5.36
CA THR A 14 -10.95 -11.03 4.89
C THR A 14 -10.33 -10.35 3.66
N HIS A 15 -9.04 -10.58 3.40
CA HIS A 15 -8.25 -9.87 2.37
C HIS A 15 -8.37 -8.34 2.52
N SER A 16 -8.20 -7.88 3.77
CA SER A 16 -8.40 -6.49 4.16
C SER A 16 -7.42 -6.08 5.26
N ASP A 17 -7.27 -4.78 5.48
CA ASP A 17 -6.56 -4.22 6.63
C ASP A 17 -7.48 -4.10 7.89
N GLY A 18 -8.68 -4.71 7.85
CA GLY A 18 -9.72 -4.62 8.86
C GLY A 18 -10.69 -3.44 8.68
N ARG A 19 -10.45 -2.55 7.71
CA ARG A 19 -11.34 -1.42 7.36
C ARG A 19 -11.59 -1.31 5.85
N VAL A 20 -10.54 -1.50 5.05
CA VAL A 20 -10.53 -1.35 3.60
C VAL A 20 -10.11 -2.68 2.97
N SER A 21 -10.91 -3.16 2.00
CA SER A 21 -10.59 -4.37 1.27
C SER A 21 -9.42 -4.14 0.30
N ASN A 22 -8.60 -5.15 0.09
CA ASN A 22 -7.51 -5.09 -0.88
C ASN A 22 -8.01 -4.85 -2.31
N SER A 23 -9.21 -5.35 -2.65
CA SER A 23 -9.84 -5.07 -3.95
C SER A 23 -10.16 -3.59 -4.13
N SER A 24 -10.63 -2.91 -3.07
CA SER A 24 -10.85 -1.47 -3.08
C SER A 24 -9.54 -0.72 -3.26
N SER A 25 -8.49 -1.05 -2.50
CA SER A 25 -7.17 -0.41 -2.65
C SER A 25 -6.58 -0.57 -4.05
N LYS A 26 -6.68 -1.77 -4.64
CA LYS A 26 -6.16 -2.08 -5.99
C LYS A 26 -6.94 -1.43 -7.13
N SER A 27 -8.19 -1.02 -6.88
CA SER A 27 -9.03 -0.38 -7.90
C SER A 27 -8.43 0.91 -8.46
N LEU A 28 -7.57 1.59 -7.69
CA LEU A 28 -6.86 2.79 -8.11
C LEU A 28 -6.10 2.62 -9.44
N LYS A 29 -5.51 1.44 -9.67
CA LYS A 29 -4.78 1.14 -10.91
C LYS A 29 -5.66 1.33 -12.15
N TYR A 30 -6.91 0.89 -12.07
CA TYR A 30 -7.87 1.00 -13.17
C TYR A 30 -8.33 2.44 -13.40
N LEU A 31 -8.52 3.21 -12.33
CA LEU A 31 -8.91 4.61 -12.41
C LEU A 31 -7.84 5.49 -13.04
N LEU A 32 -6.57 5.17 -12.81
CA LEU A 32 -5.45 5.92 -13.37
C LEU A 32 -5.18 5.62 -14.86
N SER A 33 -5.65 4.47 -15.37
CA SER A 33 -5.45 4.04 -16.75
C SER A 33 -3.98 4.15 -17.18
N SER A 34 -3.67 4.80 -18.32
CA SER A 34 -2.32 5.04 -18.84
C SER A 34 -1.64 6.31 -18.30
N SER A 35 -2.25 7.03 -17.37
CA SER A 35 -1.72 8.29 -16.83
C SER A 35 -0.39 8.20 -16.06
N PRO A 36 -0.12 7.15 -15.26
CA PRO A 36 1.11 7.07 -14.50
C PRO A 36 2.27 6.52 -15.36
N GLU A 37 3.44 7.11 -15.19
CA GLU A 37 4.72 6.64 -15.73
C GLU A 37 5.14 5.33 -15.04
N SER A 38 4.84 5.20 -13.74
CA SER A 38 5.02 3.95 -12.99
C SER A 38 3.94 3.80 -11.92
N TYR A 39 3.55 2.55 -11.67
CA TYR A 39 2.60 2.17 -10.64
C TYR A 39 3.11 0.93 -9.92
N GLN A 40 3.39 1.06 -8.62
CA GLN A 40 3.90 -0.01 -7.76
C GLN A 40 2.85 -0.32 -6.69
N GLU A 41 2.71 -1.60 -6.36
CA GLU A 41 1.89 -2.07 -5.25
C GLU A 41 2.79 -2.67 -4.18
N SER A 42 2.55 -2.31 -2.92
CA SER A 42 3.23 -2.88 -1.77
C SER A 42 2.20 -3.36 -0.76
N LYS A 43 2.14 -4.68 -0.58
CA LYS A 43 1.23 -5.32 0.37
C LYS A 43 2.00 -5.63 1.66
N TYR A 44 1.47 -5.16 2.77
CA TYR A 44 1.90 -5.56 4.11
C TYR A 44 1.00 -6.68 4.64
N HIS A 45 1.55 -7.57 5.46
CA HIS A 45 0.88 -8.78 5.91
C HIS A 45 0.79 -8.87 7.44
N GLY A 46 -0.24 -9.57 7.94
CA GLY A 46 -0.44 -9.89 9.35
C GLY A 46 -0.90 -8.70 10.19
N LYS A 47 -0.76 -8.81 11.52
CA LYS A 47 -1.32 -7.83 12.48
C LYS A 47 -0.78 -6.40 12.29
N GLN A 48 0.46 -6.25 11.84
CA GLN A 48 1.07 -4.95 11.58
C GLN A 48 0.59 -4.29 10.28
N ALA A 49 -0.21 -5.02 9.49
CA ALA A 49 -0.87 -4.52 8.29
C ALA A 49 -2.30 -4.03 8.57
N GLN A 50 -2.73 -3.97 9.83
CA GLN A 50 -4.00 -3.36 10.21
C GLN A 50 -4.04 -1.88 9.82
N HIS A 51 -5.22 -1.37 9.48
CA HIS A 51 -5.43 -0.02 8.94
C HIS A 51 -4.68 1.11 9.66
N SER A 52 -4.80 1.18 10.98
CA SER A 52 -4.11 2.19 11.80
C SER A 52 -2.62 1.86 11.96
N GLN A 53 -2.28 0.58 12.03
CA GLN A 53 -0.90 0.11 12.16
C GLN A 53 -0.06 0.39 10.91
N LEU A 54 -0.64 0.45 9.71
CA LEU A 54 0.10 0.84 8.50
C LEU A 54 0.73 2.25 8.63
N HIS A 55 0.08 3.17 9.34
CA HIS A 55 0.61 4.51 9.59
C HIS A 55 1.70 4.55 10.67
N GLU A 56 1.70 3.57 11.57
CA GLU A 56 2.67 3.44 12.67
C GLU A 56 3.81 2.45 12.34
N ASN A 57 3.73 1.78 11.19
CA ASN A 57 4.67 0.77 10.77
C ASN A 57 5.95 1.41 10.22
N ARG A 58 7.08 1.13 10.87
CA ARG A 58 8.40 1.66 10.49
C ARG A 58 8.83 1.21 9.09
N ASP A 59 8.47 0.00 8.67
CA ASP A 59 8.81 -0.52 7.35
C ASP A 59 8.05 0.23 6.26
N VAL A 60 6.75 0.52 6.50
CA VAL A 60 5.94 1.38 5.63
C VAL A 60 6.57 2.77 5.52
N ALA A 61 6.95 3.38 6.64
CA ALA A 61 7.59 4.69 6.63
C ALA A 61 8.92 4.68 5.86
N ASN A 62 9.75 3.67 6.04
CA ASN A 62 11.02 3.51 5.32
C ASN A 62 10.80 3.34 3.81
N GLU A 63 9.78 2.58 3.40
CA GLU A 63 9.42 2.41 2.00
C GLU A 63 8.97 3.72 1.36
N ILE A 64 8.10 4.48 2.04
CA ILE A 64 7.67 5.81 1.59
C ILE A 64 8.88 6.73 1.45
N ILE A 65 9.79 6.73 2.43
CA ILE A 65 11.00 7.55 2.39
C ILE A 65 11.85 7.20 1.17
N LYS A 66 12.11 5.90 0.96
CA LYS A 66 12.88 5.41 -0.19
C LYS A 66 12.20 5.78 -1.51
N TYR A 67 10.88 5.68 -1.59
CA TYR A 67 10.12 5.99 -2.79
C TYR A 67 10.13 7.48 -3.15
N LEU A 68 9.94 8.35 -2.16
CA LEU A 68 9.85 9.80 -2.36
C LEU A 68 11.21 10.45 -2.59
N TRP A 69 12.23 10.04 -1.83
CA TRP A 69 13.51 10.75 -1.79
C TRP A 69 14.68 9.96 -2.35
N GLY A 70 14.54 8.65 -2.61
CA GLY A 70 15.58 7.83 -3.20
C GLY A 70 16.92 8.00 -2.48
N THR A 71 17.11 7.35 -1.33
CA THR A 71 18.42 7.34 -0.67
C THR A 71 19.44 6.71 -1.61
N SER A 72 20.40 7.56 -2.05
CA SER A 72 21.60 7.20 -2.81
C SER A 72 22.49 6.23 -2.05
#